data_AF-A0A6H2DQJ7-F1
#
_entry.id   AF-A0A6H2DQJ7-F1
#
_cell.length_a   1.000
_cell.length_b   1.000
_cell.length_c   1.000
_cell.angle_alpha   90.00
_cell.angle_beta   90.00
_cell.angle_gamma   90.00
#
_symmetry.space_group_name_H-M   'P 1'
#
loop_
_entity.id
_entity.type
_entity.pdbx_description
1 polymer ?
#
loop_
_entity_poly.entity_id
_entity_poly.type
_entity_poly.pdbx_seq_one_letter_code
_entity_poly.pdbx_strand_id
1 'polypeptide(L)'
;MRLARIIAKHNKLYHAQDTPEISDADYDALVRRNNELEAAFPHLVRDDSPNKLVGAAVANSPLSKVAHEQRMMSLDNGFSDEDIAEWLARVRRFLNLAEDAPVAVTAEDKIDGLSCSLRYEKGELVLAATRGDGQVGEDVTANAAMIADIPERISPLPFRGGAGGGDVSLGGSVDCIPHPNPPLKGRAL
;
A
#
# COMPACT_ATOMS: atom_id res chain seq x y z
N MET A 1 -23.18 15.00 3.83
CA MET A 1 -23.48 13.56 3.68
C MET A 1 -23.12 12.79 4.95
N ARG A 2 -23.91 11.80 5.35
CA ARG A 2 -23.72 11.02 6.59
C ARG A 2 -22.64 9.93 6.43
N LEU A 3 -22.57 9.28 5.26
CA LEU A 3 -21.70 8.12 5.02
C LEU A 3 -20.20 8.46 4.97
N ALA A 4 -19.80 9.43 4.13
CA ALA A 4 -18.41 9.90 4.05
C ALA A 4 -17.83 10.32 5.42
N ARG A 5 -18.63 10.99 6.25
CA ARG A 5 -18.24 11.38 7.62
C ARG A 5 -18.08 10.18 8.56
N ILE A 6 -18.93 9.16 8.43
CA ILE A 6 -18.84 7.94 9.22
C ILE A 6 -17.57 7.17 8.84
N ILE A 7 -17.30 7.01 7.54
CA ILE A 7 -16.08 6.35 7.05
C ILE A 7 -14.84 7.11 7.56
N ALA A 8 -14.78 8.43 7.41
CA ALA A 8 -13.68 9.23 7.90
C ALA A 8 -13.49 9.14 9.43
N LYS A 9 -14.58 9.04 10.21
CA LYS A 9 -14.52 8.82 11.66
C LYS A 9 -13.85 7.48 11.98
N HIS A 10 -14.34 6.39 11.39
CA HIS A 10 -13.80 5.05 11.67
C HIS A 10 -12.37 4.88 11.16
N ASN A 11 -12.03 5.48 10.01
CA ASN A 11 -10.67 5.51 9.49
C ASN A 11 -9.69 6.18 10.47
N LYS A 12 -10.13 7.30 11.09
CA LYS A 12 -9.35 7.99 12.13
C LYS A 12 -9.22 7.17 13.41
N LEU A 13 -10.30 6.51 13.84
CA LEU A 13 -10.30 5.65 15.04
C LEU A 13 -9.36 4.46 14.88
N TYR A 14 -9.35 3.85 13.70
CA TYR A 14 -8.49 2.72 13.36
C TYR A 14 -7.02 3.13 13.28
N HIS A 15 -6.66 4.09 12.40
CA HIS A 15 -5.24 4.38 12.14
C HIS A 15 -4.58 5.38 13.11
N ALA A 16 -5.33 6.34 13.67
CA ALA A 16 -4.73 7.41 14.47
C ALA A 16 -4.92 7.23 15.98
N GLN A 17 -5.94 6.46 16.40
CA GLN A 17 -6.31 6.33 17.81
C GLN A 17 -6.27 4.89 18.32
N ASP A 18 -6.00 3.91 17.45
CA ASP A 18 -5.91 2.48 17.78
C ASP A 18 -7.12 1.99 18.63
N THR A 19 -8.31 2.51 18.30
CA THR A 19 -9.56 2.29 19.04
C THR A 19 -10.73 2.05 18.08
N PRO A 20 -10.68 0.97 17.26
CA PRO A 20 -11.74 0.67 16.31
C PRO A 20 -13.07 0.41 17.01
N GLU A 21 -14.13 1.09 16.57
CA GLU A 21 -15.50 0.95 17.10
C GLU A 21 -16.34 -0.08 16.32
N ILE A 22 -15.91 -0.45 15.12
CA ILE A 22 -16.61 -1.39 14.22
C ILE A 22 -15.62 -2.42 13.69
N SER A 23 -16.15 -3.56 13.25
CA SER A 23 -15.34 -4.59 12.60
C SER A 23 -14.86 -4.14 11.21
N ASP A 24 -13.80 -4.75 10.71
CA ASP A 24 -13.30 -4.48 9.35
C ASP A 24 -14.37 -4.78 8.29
N ALA A 25 -15.17 -5.83 8.50
CA ALA A 25 -16.28 -6.18 7.60
C ALA A 25 -17.37 -5.09 7.57
N ASP A 26 -17.70 -4.48 8.71
CA ASP A 26 -18.65 -3.37 8.77
C ASP A 26 -18.09 -2.12 8.09
N TYR A 27 -16.78 -1.86 8.27
CA TYR A 27 -16.10 -0.76 7.59
C TYR A 27 -16.13 -0.94 6.07
N ASP A 28 -15.81 -2.14 5.59
CA ASP A 28 -15.83 -2.49 4.16
C ASP A 28 -17.24 -2.36 3.56
N ALA A 29 -18.28 -2.72 4.32
CA ALA A 29 -19.66 -2.52 3.89
C ALA A 29 -20.01 -1.03 3.71
N LEU A 30 -19.53 -0.17 4.61
CA LEU A 30 -19.71 1.29 4.49
C LEU A 30 -18.98 1.85 3.26
N VAL A 31 -17.75 1.41 3.02
CA VAL A 31 -16.94 1.83 1.86
C VAL A 31 -17.60 1.37 0.55
N ARG A 32 -18.01 0.09 0.46
CA ARG A 32 -18.73 -0.45 -0.71
C ARG A 32 -19.98 0.38 -1.02
N ARG A 33 -20.78 0.69 0.00
CA ARG A 33 -21.97 1.51 -0.17
C ARG A 33 -21.64 2.94 -0.64
N ASN A 34 -20.52 3.51 -0.19
CA ASN A 34 -20.07 4.81 -0.69
C ASN A 34 -19.71 4.74 -2.16
N ASN A 35 -19.01 3.67 -2.58
CA ASN A 35 -18.58 3.46 -3.96
C ASN A 35 -19.78 3.33 -4.91
N GLU A 36 -20.80 2.55 -4.54
CA GLU A 36 -22.04 2.43 -5.30
C GLU A 36 -22.72 3.79 -5.52
N LEU A 37 -22.75 4.64 -4.49
CA LEU A 37 -23.36 5.96 -4.57
C LEU A 37 -22.54 6.92 -5.44
N GLU A 38 -21.22 6.90 -5.33
CA GLU A 38 -20.34 7.74 -6.16
C GLU A 38 -20.38 7.31 -7.63
N ALA A 39 -20.47 6.01 -7.91
CA ALA A 39 -20.66 5.49 -9.26
C ALA A 39 -22.01 5.89 -9.86
N ALA A 40 -23.09 5.86 -9.06
CA ALA A 40 -24.42 6.26 -9.49
C ALA A 40 -24.57 7.80 -9.68
N PHE A 41 -23.82 8.59 -8.90
CA PHE A 41 -23.89 10.06 -8.94
C PHE A 41 -22.50 10.73 -9.04
N PRO A 42 -21.77 10.56 -10.15
CA PRO A 42 -20.39 11.06 -10.27
C PRO A 42 -20.26 12.59 -10.10
N HIS A 43 -21.28 13.34 -10.52
CA HIS A 43 -21.33 14.80 -10.42
C HIS A 43 -21.53 15.32 -8.99
N LEU A 44 -21.82 14.43 -8.02
CA LEU A 44 -21.97 14.77 -6.60
C LEU A 44 -20.76 14.35 -5.76
N VAL A 45 -19.71 13.79 -6.38
CA VAL A 45 -18.46 13.43 -5.70
C VAL A 45 -17.74 14.70 -5.27
N ARG A 46 -17.57 14.86 -3.96
CA ARG A 46 -16.92 16.02 -3.33
C ARG A 46 -15.44 15.77 -3.09
N ASP A 47 -14.72 16.81 -2.70
CA ASP A 47 -13.28 16.72 -2.39
C ASP A 47 -12.98 15.99 -1.09
N ASP A 48 -13.94 15.97 -0.15
CA ASP A 48 -13.86 15.23 1.11
C ASP A 48 -14.35 13.77 1.01
N SER A 49 -14.44 13.23 -0.22
CA SER A 49 -14.78 11.82 -0.44
C SER A 49 -13.69 10.91 0.16
N PRO A 50 -14.05 9.86 0.93
CA PRO A 50 -13.09 8.87 1.42
C PRO A 50 -12.23 8.27 0.30
N ASN A 51 -12.79 8.08 -0.91
CA ASN A 51 -12.07 7.56 -2.07
C ASN A 51 -10.98 8.51 -2.59
N LYS A 52 -11.15 9.82 -2.39
CA LYS A 52 -10.10 10.82 -2.67
C LYS A 52 -9.04 10.89 -1.56
N LEU A 53 -9.34 10.39 -0.37
CA LEU A 53 -8.48 10.49 0.82
C LEU A 53 -7.66 9.22 1.09
N VAL A 54 -7.83 8.15 0.31
CA VAL A 54 -7.02 6.92 0.43
C VAL A 54 -5.54 7.26 0.17
N GLY A 55 -4.72 7.16 1.21
CA GLY A 55 -3.31 7.53 1.20
C GLY A 55 -3.00 8.99 1.59
N ALA A 56 -3.97 9.84 1.94
CA ALA A 56 -3.71 11.24 2.25
C ALA A 56 -2.57 11.43 3.27
N ALA A 57 -1.67 12.38 2.99
CA ALA A 57 -0.47 12.63 3.78
C ALA A 57 -0.79 12.89 5.26
N VAL A 58 -0.01 12.28 6.16
CA VAL A 58 -0.06 12.59 7.60
C VAL A 58 0.51 14.01 7.78
N ALA A 59 -0.37 14.98 8.00
CA ALA A 59 -0.02 16.41 8.05
C ALA A 59 0.88 16.81 9.22
N ASN A 60 1.01 15.96 10.25
CA ASN A 60 1.73 16.26 11.50
C ASN A 60 2.94 15.33 11.75
N SER A 61 3.42 14.61 10.74
CA SER A 61 4.58 13.74 10.92
C SER A 61 5.87 14.56 11.03
N PRO A 62 6.77 14.26 11.98
CA PRO A 62 8.08 14.90 12.07
C PRO A 62 9.07 14.40 11.00
N LEU A 63 8.71 13.37 10.23
CA LEU A 63 9.56 12.78 9.20
C LEU A 63 9.61 13.64 7.94
N SER A 64 10.78 13.64 7.29
CA SER A 64 10.99 14.38 6.05
C SER A 64 10.15 13.78 4.92
N LYS A 65 9.57 14.62 4.06
CA LYS A 65 8.78 14.14 2.93
C LYS A 65 9.67 13.71 1.78
N VAL A 66 9.30 12.61 1.13
CA VAL A 66 10.02 12.03 -0.01
C VAL A 66 9.07 11.93 -1.19
N ALA A 67 9.40 12.56 -2.31
CA ALA A 67 8.69 12.36 -3.56
C ALA A 67 9.10 11.02 -4.17
N HIS A 68 8.11 10.19 -4.50
CA HIS A 68 8.33 8.94 -5.21
C HIS A 68 8.62 9.23 -6.68
N GLU A 69 9.70 8.67 -7.21
CA GLU A 69 10.06 8.80 -8.63
C GLU A 69 8.99 8.14 -9.52
N GLN A 70 8.50 6.97 -9.09
CA GLN A 70 7.36 6.31 -9.67
C GLN A 70 6.25 6.20 -8.62
N ARG A 71 5.02 6.57 -9.02
CA ARG A 71 3.87 6.52 -8.11
C ARG A 71 3.67 5.10 -7.55
N MET A 72 3.56 4.98 -6.23
CA MET A 72 3.14 3.75 -5.56
C MET A 72 1.61 3.60 -5.66
N MET A 73 1.17 2.64 -6.47
CA MET A 73 -0.25 2.38 -6.72
C MET A 73 -0.93 1.76 -5.49
N SER A 74 -2.26 1.87 -5.44
CA SER A 74 -3.11 1.04 -4.58
C SER A 74 -3.65 -0.15 -5.35
N LEU A 75 -4.18 -1.14 -4.63
CA LEU A 75 -4.95 -2.23 -5.19
C LEU A 75 -6.44 -1.99 -4.98
N ASP A 76 -7.24 -2.34 -5.98
CA ASP A 76 -8.70 -2.47 -5.80
C ASP A 76 -9.01 -3.78 -5.05
N ASN A 77 -10.10 -3.78 -4.30
CA ASN A 77 -10.53 -4.95 -3.52
C ASN A 77 -11.48 -5.85 -4.33
N GLY A 78 -11.39 -7.16 -4.09
CA GLY A 78 -12.40 -8.16 -4.48
C GLY A 78 -12.77 -9.01 -3.26
N PHE A 79 -14.06 -9.15 -2.98
CA PHE A 79 -14.57 -9.81 -1.76
C PHE A 79 -15.30 -11.13 -2.07
N SER A 80 -15.47 -11.46 -3.34
CA SER A 80 -16.17 -12.64 -3.82
C SER A 80 -15.53 -13.18 -5.09
N ASP A 81 -15.80 -14.45 -5.40
CA ASP A 81 -15.33 -15.10 -6.63
C ASP A 81 -15.82 -14.38 -7.89
N GLU A 82 -17.01 -13.78 -7.84
CA GLU A 82 -17.57 -12.98 -8.93
C GLU A 82 -16.74 -11.71 -9.19
N ASP A 83 -16.30 -11.01 -8.13
CA ASP A 83 -15.45 -9.80 -8.28
C ASP A 83 -14.16 -10.13 -9.05
N ILE A 84 -13.58 -11.30 -8.78
CA ILE A 84 -12.37 -11.80 -9.45
C ILE A 84 -12.68 -12.22 -10.90
N ALA A 85 -13.81 -12.89 -11.14
CA ALA A 85 -14.24 -13.26 -12.48
C ALA A 85 -14.48 -12.04 -13.37
N GLU A 86 -15.14 -11.01 -12.84
CA GLU A 86 -15.35 -9.73 -13.52
C GLU A 86 -14.04 -9.00 -13.80
N TRP A 87 -13.10 -8.99 -12.84
CA TRP A 87 -11.77 -8.43 -13.04
C TRP A 87 -11.02 -9.13 -14.17
N LEU A 88 -11.02 -10.47 -14.19
CA LEU A 88 -10.43 -11.25 -15.29
C LEU A 88 -11.08 -10.93 -16.64
N ALA A 89 -12.41 -10.78 -16.68
CA ALA A 89 -13.12 -10.37 -17.89
C ALA A 89 -12.70 -8.97 -18.36
N ARG A 90 -12.49 -8.01 -17.43
CA ARG A 90 -11.93 -6.68 -17.76
C ARG A 90 -10.52 -6.77 -18.35
N VAL A 91 -9.65 -7.59 -17.76
CA VAL A 91 -8.27 -7.81 -18.25
C VAL A 91 -8.28 -8.38 -19.66
N ARG A 92 -9.11 -9.39 -19.95
CA ARG A 92 -9.24 -9.96 -21.31
C ARG A 92 -9.67 -8.92 -22.33
N ARG A 93 -10.69 -8.12 -22.01
CA ARG A 93 -11.15 -7.03 -22.89
C ARG A 93 -10.06 -5.98 -23.12
N PHE A 94 -9.35 -5.59 -22.07
CA PHE A 94 -8.27 -4.61 -22.16
C PHE A 94 -7.12 -5.09 -23.06
N LEU A 95 -6.77 -6.37 -22.96
CA LEU A 95 -5.71 -7.00 -23.76
C LEU A 95 -6.19 -7.49 -25.14
N ASN A 96 -7.46 -7.25 -25.50
CA ASN A 96 -8.09 -7.74 -26.73
C ASN A 96 -7.94 -9.26 -26.94
N LEU A 97 -8.16 -10.03 -25.87
CA LEU A 97 -8.13 -11.49 -25.87
C LEU A 97 -9.55 -12.05 -26.07
N ALA A 98 -9.63 -13.30 -26.55
CA ALA A 98 -10.88 -14.05 -26.57
C ALA A 98 -11.42 -14.26 -25.14
N GLU A 99 -12.74 -14.45 -25.01
CA GLU A 99 -13.42 -14.55 -23.71
C GLU A 99 -12.91 -15.70 -22.84
N ASP A 100 -12.54 -16.81 -23.46
CA ASP A 100 -12.02 -18.03 -22.84
C ASP A 100 -10.48 -18.11 -22.84
N ALA A 101 -9.80 -17.08 -23.34
CA ALA A 101 -8.34 -17.07 -23.37
C ALA A 101 -7.76 -17.19 -21.95
N PRO A 102 -6.76 -18.07 -21.74
CA PRO A 102 -6.12 -18.19 -20.44
C PRO A 102 -5.37 -16.90 -20.10
N VAL A 103 -5.57 -16.39 -18.89
CA VAL A 103 -4.81 -15.27 -18.33
C VAL A 103 -3.94 -15.82 -17.22
N ALA A 104 -2.63 -15.69 -17.36
CA ALA A 104 -1.70 -16.08 -16.30
C ALA A 104 -1.80 -15.07 -15.15
N VAL A 105 -2.02 -15.57 -13.94
CA VAL A 105 -2.11 -14.77 -12.71
C VAL A 105 -1.21 -15.37 -11.64
N THR A 106 -0.61 -14.50 -10.84
CA THR A 106 0.09 -14.88 -9.60
C THR A 106 -0.79 -14.46 -8.44
N ALA A 107 -0.96 -15.36 -7.47
CA ALA A 107 -1.60 -15.05 -6.21
C ALA A 107 -0.53 -15.00 -5.12
N GLU A 108 -0.54 -13.91 -4.36
CA GLU A 108 0.34 -13.68 -3.22
C GLU A 108 -0.52 -13.35 -2.00
N ASP A 109 -0.08 -13.77 -0.82
CA ASP A 109 -0.78 -13.44 0.41
C ASP A 109 -0.71 -11.93 0.66
N LYS A 110 -1.87 -11.30 0.88
CA LYS A 110 -1.93 -9.90 1.26
C LYS A 110 -1.47 -9.77 2.71
N ILE A 111 -0.25 -9.28 2.90
CA ILE A 111 0.26 -8.93 4.23
C ILE A 111 -0.43 -7.65 4.69
N ASP A 112 -0.85 -7.64 5.96
CA ASP A 112 -1.48 -6.49 6.57
C ASP A 112 -0.44 -5.68 7.36
N GLY A 113 0.10 -4.66 6.70
CA GLY A 113 1.19 -3.85 7.22
C GLY A 113 1.27 -2.48 6.55
N LEU A 114 2.42 -1.83 6.69
CA LEU A 114 2.69 -0.56 6.04
C LEU A 114 3.59 -0.78 4.82
N SER A 115 3.14 -0.29 3.66
CA SER A 115 3.95 -0.35 2.45
C SER A 115 5.14 0.61 2.52
N CYS A 116 6.33 0.06 2.29
CA CYS A 116 7.61 0.78 2.21
C CYS A 116 8.27 0.54 0.84
N SER A 117 8.90 1.57 0.28
CA SER A 117 9.73 1.51 -0.92
C SER A 117 11.19 1.66 -0.54
N LEU A 118 12.08 0.83 -1.10
CA LEU A 118 13.52 0.86 -0.85
C LEU A 118 14.29 1.20 -2.12
N ARG A 119 15.18 2.20 -2.06
CA ARG A 119 16.09 2.53 -3.14
C ARG A 119 17.51 2.12 -2.81
N TYR A 120 18.09 1.32 -3.71
CA TYR A 120 19.49 0.92 -3.64
C TYR A 120 20.28 1.56 -4.78
N GLU A 121 21.36 2.25 -4.43
CA GLU A 121 22.28 2.84 -5.41
C GLU A 121 23.64 2.13 -5.28
N LYS A 122 24.11 1.55 -6.39
CA LYS A 122 25.34 0.73 -6.43
C LYS A 122 25.37 -0.39 -5.38
N GLY A 123 24.19 -0.93 -5.07
CA GLY A 123 24.02 -2.00 -4.09
C GLY A 123 23.82 -1.52 -2.65
N GLU A 124 23.94 -0.22 -2.35
CA GLU A 124 23.75 0.31 -0.98
C GLU A 124 22.33 0.84 -0.79
N LEU A 125 21.68 0.53 0.34
CA LEU A 125 20.43 1.17 0.74
C LEU A 125 20.69 2.66 0.99
N VAL A 126 20.12 3.54 0.16
CA VAL A 126 20.28 5.00 0.29
C VAL A 126 19.02 5.71 0.74
N LEU A 127 17.85 5.06 0.60
CA LEU A 127 16.57 5.66 0.93
C LEU A 127 15.52 4.57 1.18
N ALA A 128 14.74 4.73 2.24
CA ALA A 128 13.48 4.03 2.43
C ALA A 128 12.35 5.06 2.64
N ALA A 129 11.21 4.85 1.99
CA ALA A 129 10.10 5.78 2.06
C ALA A 129 8.77 5.04 2.26
N THR A 130 7.90 5.57 3.11
CA THR A 130 6.51 5.08 3.21
C THR A 130 5.73 5.38 1.94
N ARG A 131 4.62 4.69 1.69
CA ARG A 131 3.75 4.99 0.54
C ARG A 131 3.19 6.41 0.57
N GLY A 132 2.72 6.87 1.73
CA GLY A 132 1.93 8.11 1.84
C GLY A 132 0.74 8.12 0.88
N ASP A 133 0.61 9.16 0.05
CA ASP A 133 -0.46 9.29 -0.94
C ASP A 133 -0.18 8.60 -2.29
N GLY A 134 0.93 7.86 -2.32
CA GLY A 134 1.46 7.19 -3.49
C GLY A 134 2.37 8.07 -4.33
N GLN A 135 2.32 9.41 -4.20
CA GLN A 135 3.25 10.34 -4.85
C GLN A 135 4.29 10.88 -3.86
N VAL A 136 3.88 11.15 -2.62
CA VAL A 136 4.74 11.66 -1.57
C VAL A 136 4.59 10.80 -0.33
N GLY A 137 5.72 10.22 0.09
CA GLY A 137 5.89 9.45 1.32
C GLY A 137 6.66 10.20 2.40
N GLU A 138 7.10 9.44 3.39
CA GLU A 138 7.95 9.92 4.49
C GLU A 138 9.24 9.11 4.53
N ASP A 139 10.37 9.78 4.75
CA ASP A 139 11.68 9.16 4.90
C ASP A 139 11.72 8.33 6.19
N VAL A 140 11.88 7.02 6.01
CA VAL A 140 11.98 6.03 7.07
C VAL A 140 13.28 5.23 6.94
N THR A 141 14.31 5.76 6.28
CA THR A 141 15.58 5.08 6.02
C THR A 141 16.23 4.56 7.31
N ALA A 142 16.30 5.40 8.33
CA ALA A 142 16.85 5.02 9.64
C ALA A 142 16.03 3.90 10.32
N ASN A 143 14.71 3.88 10.12
CA ASN A 143 13.83 2.86 10.69
C ASN A 143 13.96 1.55 9.91
N ALA A 144 14.00 1.61 8.58
CA ALA A 144 14.15 0.45 7.70
C ALA A 144 15.49 -0.26 7.93
N ALA A 145 16.57 0.49 8.18
CA ALA A 145 17.88 -0.07 8.52
C ALA A 145 17.90 -0.90 9.82
N MET A 146 16.89 -0.74 10.69
CA MET A 146 16.75 -1.54 11.92
C MET A 146 16.04 -2.87 11.69
N ILE A 147 15.48 -3.11 10.50
CA ILE A 147 14.75 -4.33 10.15
C ILE A 147 15.75 -5.35 9.62
N ALA A 148 15.93 -6.46 10.33
CA ALA A 148 16.97 -7.45 10.04
C ALA A 148 16.90 -8.05 8.62
N ASP A 149 15.70 -8.19 8.08
CA ASP A 149 15.47 -8.75 6.74
C ASP A 149 15.63 -7.72 5.61
N ILE A 150 15.84 -6.44 5.94
CA ILE A 150 16.18 -5.40 4.97
C ILE A 150 17.71 -5.29 4.92
N PRO A 151 18.37 -5.81 3.88
CA PRO A 151 19.82 -5.78 3.81
C PRO A 151 20.31 -4.34 3.56
N GLU A 152 21.37 -3.92 4.25
CA GLU A 152 22.04 -2.64 3.94
C GLU A 152 22.71 -2.66 2.57
N ARG A 153 23.13 -3.86 2.11
CA ARG A 153 23.76 -4.08 0.81
C ARG A 153 23.10 -5.22 0.04
N ILE A 154 22.75 -4.97 -1.20
CA ILE A 154 22.35 -6.00 -2.16
C ILE A 154 23.46 -6.24 -3.17
N SER A 155 23.62 -7.49 -3.58
CA SER A 155 24.43 -7.78 -4.76
C SER A 155 23.67 -7.29 -6.00
N PRO A 156 24.34 -6.62 -6.95
CA PRO A 156 23.69 -6.26 -8.20
C PRO A 156 23.15 -7.53 -8.85
N LEU A 157 21.84 -7.58 -9.10
CA LEU A 157 21.26 -8.66 -9.87
C LEU A 157 21.89 -8.61 -11.27
N PRO A 158 22.27 -9.76 -11.86
CA PRO A 158 22.67 -9.77 -13.26
C PRO A 158 21.44 -9.38 -14.09
N PHE A 159 21.38 -8.11 -14.48
CA PHE A 159 20.31 -7.59 -15.33
C PHE A 159 20.38 -8.30 -16.69
N ARG A 160 19.48 -9.25 -16.94
CA ARG A 160 19.28 -9.82 -18.27
C ARG A 160 18.47 -8.83 -19.11
N GLY A 161 19.09 -7.76 -19.60
CA GLY A 161 18.38 -6.86 -20.52
C GLY A 161 18.97 -5.49 -20.80
N GLY A 162 20.25 -5.37 -21.14
CA GLY A 162 20.77 -4.14 -21.78
C GLY A 162 21.77 -3.36 -20.95
N ALA A 163 22.76 -2.79 -21.63
CA ALA A 163 23.89 -2.09 -21.05
C ALA A 163 23.45 -0.85 -20.27
N GLY A 164 23.53 -0.92 -18.95
CA GLY A 164 23.40 0.22 -18.05
C GLY A 164 23.64 -0.24 -16.63
N GLY A 165 24.77 0.15 -16.04
CA GLY A 165 24.92 0.14 -14.58
C GLY A 165 23.99 1.23 -14.03
N GLY A 166 22.73 0.88 -13.83
CA GLY A 166 21.68 1.78 -13.37
C GLY A 166 21.31 1.51 -11.91
N ASP A 167 20.84 2.56 -11.24
CA ASP A 167 20.28 2.51 -9.90
C ASP A 167 19.12 1.51 -9.85
N VAL A 168 19.08 0.70 -8.81
CA VAL A 168 18.03 -0.32 -8.64
C VAL A 168 17.06 0.19 -7.59
N SER A 169 16.00 0.83 -8.06
CA SER A 169 14.81 1.08 -7.24
C SER A 169 14.02 -0.24 -7.16
N LEU A 170 14.10 -0.93 -6.03
CA LEU A 170 13.20 -2.05 -5.74
C LEU A 170 11.86 -1.46 -5.32
N GLY A 171 11.01 -1.17 -6.32
CA GLY A 171 9.61 -0.83 -6.13
C GLY A 171 8.80 -2.06 -5.75
N GLY A 172 9.03 -2.59 -4.55
CA GLY A 172 8.19 -3.60 -3.92
C GLY A 172 7.76 -3.08 -2.56
N SER A 173 6.53 -3.37 -2.14
CA SER A 173 6.12 -3.18 -0.76
C SER A 173 6.96 -4.11 0.11
N VAL A 174 7.94 -3.56 0.82
CA VAL A 174 8.51 -4.27 1.96
C VAL A 174 7.57 -3.99 3.12
N ASP A 175 6.77 -4.99 3.49
CA ASP A 175 5.91 -4.88 4.66
C ASP A 175 6.77 -5.04 5.91
N CYS A 176 6.96 -3.93 6.62
CA CYS A 176 7.67 -3.89 7.88
C CYS A 176 6.81 -4.54 8.97
N ILE A 177 6.90 -5.86 9.14
CA ILE A 177 6.26 -6.55 10.27
C ILE A 177 7.10 -6.30 11.53
N PRO A 178 6.59 -5.62 12.57
CA PRO A 178 7.28 -5.58 13.85
C PRO A 178 7.28 -6.99 14.44
N HIS A 179 8.47 -7.59 14.59
CA HIS A 179 8.61 -8.82 15.37
C HIS A 179 8.17 -8.55 16.81
N PRO A 180 7.45 -9.48 17.47
CA PRO A 180 7.16 -9.35 18.89
C PRO A 180 8.50 -9.28 19.64
N ASN A 181 8.66 -8.25 20.47
CA ASN A 181 9.84 -8.07 21.31
C ASN A 181 10.23 -9.41 21.95
N PRO A 182 11.50 -9.87 21.85
CA PRO A 182 11.94 -11.00 22.64
C PRO A 182 11.77 -10.64 24.13
N PRO A 183 11.41 -11.62 24.99
CA PRO A 183 11.16 -11.36 26.39
C PRO A 183 12.39 -10.69 27.01
N LEU A 184 12.15 -9.60 27.75
CA LEU A 184 13.16 -8.90 28.53
C LEU A 184 13.95 -9.94 29.33
N LYS A 185 15.20 -10.20 28.91
CA LYS A 185 16.12 -11.04 29.68
C LYS A 185 16.31 -10.35 31.03
N GLY A 186 15.93 -11.09 32.07
CA GLY A 186 16.03 -10.66 33.46
C GLY A 186 17.41 -10.09 33.76
N ARG A 187 17.42 -8.87 34.26
CA ARG A 187 18.57 -8.30 34.93
C ARG A 187 18.46 -8.72 36.38
N ALA A 188 19.22 -9.76 36.74
CA ALA A 188 19.53 -10.05 38.12
C ALA A 188 20.26 -8.84 38.71
N LEU A 189 19.67 -8.26 39.76
CA LEU A 189 20.25 -8.04 41.08
C LEU A 189 19.11 -7.98 42.09
#